data_AF-A0A1Z5SIY5-F1
#
_entry.id   AF-A0A1Z5SIY5-F1
#
_cell.length_a   1.000
_cell.length_b   1.000
_cell.length_c   1.000
_cell.angle_alpha   90.00
_cell.angle_beta   90.00
_cell.angle_gamma   90.00
#
_symmetry.space_group_name_H-M   'P 1'
#
loop_
_entity.id
_entity.type
_entity.pdbx_description
1 polymer ?
#
loop_
_entity_poly.entity_id
_entity_poly.type
_entity_poly.pdbx_seq_one_letter_code
_entity_poly.pdbx_strand_id
1 'polypeptide(L)'
;MIIQDWLITLSAKCTQSKYWMLWSALLLSCVALFFAFPSYGSLNPDDWAELFSKAAQPLVNSNAGDGSHDAKLSFRLLVPMLVRLLHLGIGGVLVIAALAGIANFYLVIAISHKVLQNRQQAFFVGLCTAFIYVGKCAFTELRGTIFDSIAIFFLLAALYANNVLIRWLLLLAGAWCDERALIASSLVWVYFFVKNNQRGIKGFFIIDAMGIYAAWVCYFAMRWWLTTTYGLKTDTDGTGIGVLLNQINNIPIGTWSALEGLWLLVFAAMLLLYKQKQLMQLALLIAASGIVLLAGLSVLDITRSVAYVLPAIFICLLIMSRYYSKANIDRILWFALLLCFAYPAYYTGGKSSIWWTYPLPLQLLR
;
A
#
# COMPACT_ATOMS: atom_id res chain seq x y z
N MET A 1 5.29 -27.02 16.40
CA MET A 1 6.44 -26.71 17.27
C MET A 1 7.70 -26.47 16.44
N ILE A 2 8.19 -27.46 15.65
CA ILE A 2 9.43 -27.35 14.87
C ILE A 2 9.53 -26.12 13.93
N ILE A 3 8.49 -25.82 13.15
CA ILE A 3 8.49 -24.67 12.21
C ILE A 3 8.55 -23.32 12.96
N GLN A 4 7.85 -23.23 14.08
CA GLN A 4 7.81 -22.03 14.90
C GLN A 4 9.20 -21.74 15.50
N ASP A 5 9.85 -22.76 16.06
CA ASP A 5 11.19 -22.63 16.64
C ASP A 5 12.25 -22.28 15.58
N TRP A 6 12.14 -22.86 14.38
CA TRP A 6 13.01 -22.53 13.26
C TRP A 6 12.86 -21.06 12.82
N LEU A 7 11.64 -20.58 12.67
CA LEU A 7 11.36 -19.18 12.30
C LEU A 7 11.78 -18.19 13.40
N ILE A 8 11.61 -18.54 14.68
CA ILE A 8 12.14 -17.74 15.80
C ILE A 8 13.67 -17.65 15.68
N THR A 9 14.34 -18.76 15.45
CA THR A 9 15.80 -18.82 15.29
C THR A 9 16.28 -18.01 14.08
N LEU A 10 15.59 -18.13 12.95
CA LEU A 10 15.88 -17.35 11.75
C LEU A 10 15.72 -15.85 12.02
N SER A 11 14.60 -15.45 12.64
CA SER A 11 14.35 -14.06 13.00
C SER A 11 15.43 -13.51 13.95
N ALA A 12 15.87 -14.31 14.92
CA ALA A 12 16.94 -13.92 15.85
C ALA A 12 18.26 -13.68 15.11
N LYS A 13 18.64 -14.59 14.19
CA LYS A 13 19.85 -14.42 13.35
C LYS A 13 19.79 -13.17 12.48
N CYS A 14 18.66 -12.95 11.78
CA CYS A 14 18.48 -11.78 10.93
C CYS A 14 18.49 -10.45 11.73
N THR A 15 18.01 -10.48 12.97
CA THR A 15 17.87 -9.27 13.82
C THR A 15 19.09 -8.93 14.69
N GLN A 16 20.14 -9.75 14.69
CA GLN A 16 21.37 -9.51 15.46
C GLN A 16 22.28 -8.45 14.85
N SER A 17 22.28 -8.29 13.53
CA SER A 17 23.16 -7.34 12.82
C SER A 17 22.82 -5.87 13.12
N LYS A 18 23.84 -4.99 13.06
CA LYS A 18 23.64 -3.52 13.06
C LYS A 18 22.73 -3.07 11.93
N TYR A 19 22.81 -3.73 10.77
CA TYR A 19 22.04 -3.42 9.55
C TYR A 19 20.83 -4.34 9.38
N TRP A 20 20.29 -4.89 10.46
CA TRP A 20 19.25 -5.92 10.40
C TRP A 20 18.00 -5.53 9.61
N MET A 21 17.58 -4.26 9.65
CA MET A 21 16.41 -3.80 8.89
C MET A 21 16.63 -3.92 7.38
N LEU A 22 17.82 -3.55 6.90
CA LEU A 22 18.18 -3.65 5.49
C LEU A 22 18.28 -5.12 5.06
N TRP A 23 18.98 -5.95 5.84
CA TRP A 23 19.09 -7.38 5.56
C TRP A 23 17.74 -8.08 5.56
N SER A 24 16.86 -7.71 6.50
CA SER A 24 15.50 -8.23 6.56
C SER A 24 14.69 -7.78 5.34
N ALA A 25 14.78 -6.52 4.92
CA ALA A 25 14.08 -6.03 3.73
C ALA A 25 14.52 -6.77 2.46
N LEU A 26 15.83 -7.02 2.29
CA LEU A 26 16.35 -7.80 1.16
C LEU A 26 15.86 -9.25 1.22
N LEU A 27 15.96 -9.91 2.38
CA LEU A 27 15.46 -11.27 2.57
C LEU A 27 13.97 -11.37 2.25
N LEU A 28 13.16 -10.45 2.76
CA LEU A 28 11.72 -10.43 2.52
C LEU A 28 11.38 -10.17 1.05
N SER A 29 12.20 -9.39 0.33
CA SER A 29 12.07 -9.23 -1.11
C SER A 29 12.34 -10.55 -1.84
N CYS A 30 13.36 -11.31 -1.44
CA CYS A 30 13.61 -12.65 -1.97
C CYS A 30 12.45 -13.62 -1.65
N VAL A 31 11.88 -13.56 -0.44
CA VAL A 31 10.70 -14.35 -0.07
C VAL A 31 9.50 -13.99 -0.96
N ALA A 32 9.22 -12.70 -1.14
CA ALA A 32 8.12 -12.24 -2.00
C ALA A 32 8.30 -12.74 -3.44
N LEU A 33 9.49 -12.61 -4.01
CA LEU A 33 9.83 -13.12 -5.35
C LEU A 33 9.71 -14.65 -5.45
N PHE A 34 10.10 -15.39 -4.41
CA PHE A 34 9.97 -16.84 -4.40
C PHE A 34 8.51 -17.28 -4.45
N PHE A 35 7.63 -16.60 -3.72
CA PHE A 35 6.19 -16.94 -3.65
C PHE A 35 5.34 -16.28 -4.74
N ALA A 36 5.86 -15.27 -5.42
CA ALA A 36 5.18 -14.57 -6.49
C ALA A 36 6.21 -14.03 -7.49
N PHE A 37 6.56 -14.86 -8.48
CA PHE A 37 7.61 -14.54 -9.44
C PHE A 37 7.01 -13.93 -10.72
N PRO A 38 7.57 -12.81 -11.24
CA PRO A 38 7.06 -12.16 -12.44
C PRO A 38 7.05 -13.10 -13.64
N SER A 39 5.96 -13.05 -14.40
CA SER A 39 5.84 -13.76 -15.68
C SER A 39 6.36 -12.87 -16.81
N TYR A 40 7.67 -12.77 -17.00
CA TYR A 40 8.25 -11.88 -18.03
C TYR A 40 7.77 -12.18 -19.45
N GLY A 41 7.29 -13.41 -19.74
CA GLY A 41 6.64 -13.74 -21.00
C GLY A 41 5.31 -13.01 -21.25
N SER A 42 4.70 -12.40 -20.23
CA SER A 42 3.51 -11.55 -20.36
C SER A 42 3.84 -10.05 -20.41
N LEU A 43 5.13 -9.67 -20.48
CA LEU A 43 5.52 -8.28 -20.66
C LEU A 43 5.16 -7.85 -22.08
N ASN A 44 4.14 -7.00 -22.21
CA ASN A 44 3.73 -6.44 -23.49
C ASN A 44 4.22 -4.98 -23.60
N PRO A 45 5.13 -4.64 -24.55
CA PRO A 45 5.57 -3.26 -24.75
C PRO A 45 4.43 -2.27 -25.06
N ASP A 46 3.34 -2.73 -25.67
CA ASP A 46 2.21 -1.86 -26.02
C ASP A 46 1.53 -1.28 -24.76
N ASP A 47 1.52 -2.02 -23.64
CA ASP A 47 0.99 -1.55 -22.35
C ASP A 47 1.78 -0.36 -21.77
N TRP A 48 2.93 -0.02 -22.36
CA TRP A 48 3.81 1.07 -21.95
C TRP A 48 3.73 2.29 -22.86
N ALA A 49 3.05 2.19 -24.00
CA ALA A 49 2.97 3.26 -24.99
C ALA A 49 2.37 4.54 -24.38
N GLU A 50 1.30 4.42 -23.59
CA GLU A 50 0.66 5.57 -22.95
C GLU A 50 1.59 6.25 -21.93
N LEU A 51 2.36 5.48 -21.14
CA LEU A 51 3.33 6.05 -20.21
C LEU A 51 4.36 6.92 -20.93
N PHE A 52 4.92 6.42 -22.03
CA PHE A 52 5.94 7.15 -22.80
C PHE A 52 5.36 8.34 -23.56
N SER A 53 4.14 8.21 -24.09
CA SER A 53 3.37 9.32 -24.68
C SER A 53 3.16 10.43 -23.64
N LYS A 54 2.69 10.07 -22.45
CA LYS A 54 2.49 10.99 -21.33
C LYS A 54 3.80 11.59 -20.83
N ALA A 55 4.91 10.84 -20.84
CA ALA A 55 6.22 11.37 -20.48
C ALA A 55 6.70 12.44 -21.49
N ALA A 56 6.45 12.23 -22.79
CA ALA A 56 6.74 13.22 -23.82
C ALA A 56 5.88 14.49 -23.65
N GLN A 57 4.59 14.33 -23.35
CA GLN A 57 3.63 15.42 -23.21
C GLN A 57 2.82 15.36 -21.89
N PRO A 58 3.42 15.71 -20.73
CA PRO A 58 2.80 15.50 -19.42
C PRO A 58 1.48 16.25 -19.20
N LEU A 59 1.30 17.38 -19.89
CA LEU A 59 0.16 18.28 -19.70
C LEU A 59 -0.94 18.08 -20.76
N VAL A 60 -0.84 17.03 -21.58
CA VAL A 60 -1.87 16.64 -22.55
C VAL A 60 -2.70 15.51 -21.96
N ASN A 61 -3.99 15.45 -22.29
CA ASN A 61 -4.85 14.33 -21.89
C ASN A 61 -4.30 13.01 -22.45
N SER A 62 -4.65 11.90 -21.78
CA SER A 62 -4.40 10.58 -22.35
C SER A 62 -5.07 10.47 -23.72
N ASN A 63 -4.36 9.88 -24.68
CA ASN A 63 -4.90 9.62 -26.02
C ASN A 63 -5.65 8.27 -26.07
N ALA A 64 -5.62 7.51 -24.98
CA ALA A 64 -6.36 6.27 -24.87
C ALA A 64 -7.88 6.57 -24.86
N GLY A 65 -8.65 5.71 -25.54
CA GLY A 65 -10.10 5.89 -25.64
C GLY A 65 -10.79 5.93 -24.27
N ASP A 66 -11.89 6.69 -24.19
CA ASP A 66 -12.77 6.75 -23.02
C ASP A 66 -13.14 5.31 -22.57
N GLY A 67 -13.02 5.04 -21.27
CA GLY A 67 -13.25 3.73 -20.65
C GLY A 67 -12.02 2.84 -20.48
N SER A 68 -10.87 3.21 -21.04
CA SER A 68 -9.62 2.46 -20.87
C SER A 68 -8.94 2.74 -19.51
N HIS A 69 -8.17 1.78 -18.98
CA HIS A 69 -7.34 2.03 -17.79
C HIS A 69 -6.33 3.18 -18.03
N ASP A 70 -5.91 3.35 -19.28
CA ASP A 70 -4.89 4.30 -19.71
C ASP A 70 -5.42 5.73 -19.79
N ALA A 71 -6.74 5.92 -19.98
CA ALA A 71 -7.41 7.21 -19.87
C ALA A 71 -7.31 7.82 -18.45
N LYS A 72 -7.06 6.98 -17.43
CA LYS A 72 -6.91 7.38 -16.02
C LYS A 72 -5.51 7.91 -15.70
N LEU A 73 -4.56 7.81 -16.63
CA LEU A 73 -3.21 8.35 -16.46
C LEU A 73 -3.13 9.87 -16.54
N SER A 74 -4.20 10.57 -16.95
CA SER A 74 -4.19 12.02 -17.18
C SER A 74 -3.61 12.83 -16.02
N PHE A 75 -3.85 12.42 -14.77
CA PHE A 75 -3.31 13.07 -13.57
C PHE A 75 -2.19 12.30 -12.87
N ARG A 76 -1.73 11.16 -13.39
CA ARG A 76 -0.60 10.40 -12.81
C ARG A 76 0.72 10.92 -13.38
N LEU A 77 1.14 12.10 -12.91
CA LEU A 77 2.27 12.84 -13.49
C LEU A 77 3.64 12.40 -12.99
N LEU A 78 3.75 11.80 -11.80
CA LEU A 78 5.05 11.56 -11.18
C LEU A 78 5.94 10.63 -12.01
N VAL A 79 5.45 9.44 -12.34
CA VAL A 79 6.26 8.44 -13.08
C VAL A 79 6.57 8.89 -14.50
N PRO A 80 5.62 9.45 -15.29
CA PRO A 80 5.95 10.06 -16.58
C PRO A 80 7.04 11.13 -16.48
N MET A 81 7.01 11.98 -15.45
CA MET A 81 8.06 12.98 -15.22
C MET A 81 9.42 12.35 -14.91
N LEU A 82 9.47 11.28 -14.11
CA LEU A 82 10.70 10.54 -13.84
C LEU A 82 11.26 9.90 -15.11
N VAL A 83 10.39 9.30 -15.93
CA VAL A 83 10.75 8.74 -17.24
C VAL A 83 11.37 9.81 -18.13
N ARG A 84 10.74 10.99 -18.23
CA ARG A 84 11.25 12.11 -19.02
C ARG A 84 12.58 12.64 -18.50
N LEU A 85 12.70 12.85 -17.18
CA LEU A 85 13.87 13.48 -16.58
C LEU A 85 15.10 12.57 -16.62
N LEU A 86 14.91 11.29 -16.36
CA LEU A 86 15.98 10.30 -16.24
C LEU A 86 16.17 9.47 -17.51
N HIS A 87 15.40 9.73 -18.57
CA HIS A 87 15.43 9.00 -19.84
C HIS A 87 15.25 7.48 -19.66
N LEU A 88 14.29 7.09 -18.82
CA LEU A 88 14.07 5.69 -18.47
C LEU A 88 13.32 4.96 -19.57
N GLY A 89 13.84 3.80 -20.00
CA GLY A 89 13.03 2.79 -20.69
C GLY A 89 12.23 1.92 -19.72
N ILE A 90 11.52 0.92 -20.26
CA ILE A 90 10.71 -0.04 -19.49
C ILE A 90 11.49 -0.64 -18.32
N GLY A 91 12.70 -1.17 -18.60
CA GLY A 91 13.57 -1.75 -17.57
C GLY A 91 13.95 -0.76 -16.46
N GLY A 92 14.17 0.51 -16.79
CA GLY A 92 14.47 1.54 -15.79
C GLY A 92 13.32 1.80 -14.84
N VAL A 93 12.08 1.84 -15.35
CA VAL A 93 10.87 1.99 -14.53
C VAL A 93 10.65 0.75 -13.65
N LEU A 94 10.82 -0.45 -14.19
CA LEU A 94 10.73 -1.70 -13.42
C LEU A 94 11.78 -1.76 -12.30
N VAL A 95 13.01 -1.30 -12.54
CA VAL A 95 14.04 -1.20 -11.49
C VAL A 95 13.62 -0.23 -10.39
N ILE A 96 13.07 0.94 -10.74
CA ILE A 96 12.56 1.89 -9.74
C ILE A 96 11.41 1.28 -8.92
N ALA A 97 10.48 0.58 -9.58
CA ALA A 97 9.38 -0.10 -8.90
C ALA A 97 9.89 -1.18 -7.94
N ALA A 98 10.89 -1.98 -8.34
CA ALA A 98 11.52 -2.99 -7.49
C ALA A 98 12.28 -2.36 -6.30
N LEU A 99 13.01 -1.27 -6.52
CA LEU A 99 13.67 -0.52 -5.44
C LEU A 99 12.64 0.06 -4.46
N ALA A 100 11.50 0.57 -4.94
CA ALA A 100 10.39 0.99 -4.10
C ALA A 100 9.81 -0.20 -3.30
N GLY A 101 9.74 -1.40 -3.88
CA GLY A 101 9.38 -2.64 -3.18
C GLY A 101 10.30 -2.98 -2.02
N ILE A 102 11.63 -2.95 -2.25
CA ILE A 102 12.62 -3.16 -1.19
C ILE A 102 12.49 -2.08 -0.10
N ALA A 103 12.31 -0.82 -0.51
CA ALA A 103 12.10 0.29 0.41
C ALA A 103 10.79 0.15 1.21
N ASN A 104 9.72 -0.39 0.61
CA ASN A 104 8.48 -0.71 1.31
C ASN A 104 8.71 -1.71 2.43
N PHE A 105 9.44 -2.81 2.20
CA PHE A 105 9.79 -3.73 3.27
C PHE A 105 10.59 -3.07 4.37
N TYR A 106 11.58 -2.25 4.02
CA TYR A 106 12.34 -1.50 5.00
C TYR A 106 11.44 -0.60 5.85
N LEU A 107 10.52 0.14 5.23
CA LEU A 107 9.58 1.03 5.92
C LEU A 107 8.60 0.26 6.79
N VAL A 108 8.05 -0.87 6.33
CA VAL A 108 7.18 -1.74 7.12
C VAL A 108 7.89 -2.19 8.39
N ILE A 109 9.14 -2.64 8.29
CA ILE A 109 9.93 -3.07 9.43
C ILE A 109 10.27 -1.88 10.34
N ALA A 110 10.70 -0.76 9.77
CA ALA A 110 11.10 0.42 10.52
C ALA A 110 9.93 1.03 11.30
N ILE A 111 8.75 1.14 10.68
CA ILE A 111 7.53 1.66 11.32
C ILE A 111 7.05 0.67 12.38
N SER A 112 6.97 -0.63 12.06
CA SER A 112 6.60 -1.67 13.04
C SER A 112 7.54 -1.66 14.24
N HIS A 113 8.85 -1.54 14.03
CA HIS A 113 9.84 -1.47 15.10
C HIS A 113 9.71 -0.19 15.92
N LYS A 114 9.48 0.96 15.28
CA LYS A 114 9.24 2.25 15.94
C LYS A 114 8.02 2.17 16.87
N VAL A 115 6.99 1.42 16.48
CA VAL A 115 5.74 1.27 17.24
C VAL A 115 5.87 0.22 18.35
N LEU A 116 6.43 -0.95 18.05
CA LEU A 116 6.46 -2.10 18.96
C LEU A 116 7.70 -2.16 19.85
N GLN A 117 8.78 -1.47 19.47
CA GLN A 117 10.09 -1.53 20.12
C GLN A 117 10.61 -2.97 20.25
N ASN A 118 10.26 -3.83 19.30
CA ASN A 118 10.64 -5.24 19.24
C ASN A 118 11.06 -5.60 17.81
N ARG A 119 12.27 -6.14 17.64
CA ARG A 119 12.83 -6.48 16.31
C ARG A 119 12.14 -7.69 15.69
N GLN A 120 11.86 -8.71 16.50
CA GLN A 120 11.23 -9.95 16.04
C GLN A 120 9.80 -9.71 15.56
N GLN A 121 9.01 -8.96 16.32
CA GLN A 121 7.65 -8.61 15.91
C GLN A 121 7.63 -7.78 14.63
N ALA A 122 8.56 -6.82 14.50
CA ALA A 122 8.70 -6.04 13.28
C ALA A 122 9.08 -6.89 12.06
N PHE A 123 9.95 -7.88 12.25
CA PHE A 123 10.28 -8.86 11.22
C PHE A 123 9.06 -9.70 10.83
N PHE A 124 8.25 -10.18 11.79
CA PHE A 124 7.03 -10.93 11.48
C PHE A 124 5.99 -10.11 10.72
N VAL A 125 5.82 -8.83 11.04
CA VAL A 125 4.95 -7.94 10.23
C VAL A 125 5.48 -7.85 8.80
N GLY A 126 6.79 -7.66 8.62
CA GLY A 126 7.41 -7.66 7.29
C GLY A 126 7.23 -8.99 6.55
N LEU A 127 7.32 -10.12 7.27
CA LEU A 127 7.11 -11.45 6.70
C LEU A 127 5.66 -11.67 6.27
N CYS A 128 4.67 -11.25 7.06
CA CYS A 128 3.28 -11.21 6.61
C CYS A 128 3.14 -10.35 5.35
N THR A 129 3.78 -9.16 5.32
CA THR A 129 3.73 -8.29 4.13
C THR A 129 4.33 -8.95 2.89
N ALA A 130 5.33 -9.82 3.02
CA ALA A 130 5.92 -10.54 1.88
C ALA A 130 4.95 -11.55 1.25
N PHE A 131 3.96 -12.00 2.02
CA PHE A 131 2.94 -12.93 1.55
C PHE A 131 1.69 -12.26 0.99
N ILE A 132 1.43 -10.98 1.26
CA ILE A 132 0.25 -10.27 0.71
C ILE A 132 0.57 -9.53 -0.59
N TYR A 133 -0.47 -9.03 -1.27
CA TYR A 133 -0.33 -8.25 -2.51
C TYR A 133 0.70 -7.10 -2.42
N VAL A 134 0.69 -6.30 -1.34
CA VAL A 134 1.60 -5.15 -1.20
C VAL A 134 3.08 -5.53 -1.28
N GLY A 135 3.49 -6.67 -0.71
CA GLY A 135 4.88 -7.10 -0.77
C GLY A 135 5.28 -7.66 -2.14
N LYS A 136 4.30 -8.03 -2.97
CA LYS A 136 4.51 -8.69 -4.27
C LYS A 136 4.39 -7.72 -5.45
N CYS A 137 3.51 -6.72 -5.35
CA CYS A 137 3.14 -5.85 -6.47
C CYS A 137 4.33 -5.11 -7.10
N ALA A 138 5.36 -4.81 -6.32
CA ALA A 138 6.58 -4.15 -6.81
C ALA A 138 7.38 -4.99 -7.82
N PHE A 139 7.21 -6.30 -7.79
CA PHE A 139 7.98 -7.24 -8.59
C PHE A 139 7.14 -7.93 -9.66
N THR A 140 5.84 -8.08 -9.43
CA THR A 140 4.97 -8.91 -10.25
C THR A 140 4.15 -8.11 -11.26
N GLU A 141 4.04 -6.80 -11.05
CA GLU A 141 3.28 -5.91 -11.92
C GLU A 141 4.15 -5.44 -13.08
N LEU A 142 3.81 -5.88 -14.28
CA LEU A 142 4.58 -5.63 -15.51
C LEU A 142 3.87 -4.68 -16.48
N ARG A 143 2.65 -4.24 -16.15
CA ARG A 143 1.87 -3.31 -16.99
C ARG A 143 2.35 -1.88 -16.80
N GLY A 144 2.58 -1.16 -17.90
CA GLY A 144 3.23 0.15 -17.92
C GLY A 144 2.43 1.31 -17.32
N THR A 145 1.21 1.07 -16.84
CA THR A 145 0.32 2.11 -16.32
C THR A 145 0.02 1.96 -14.82
N ILE A 146 0.71 1.03 -14.16
CA ILE A 146 0.50 0.68 -12.75
C ILE A 146 1.75 0.89 -11.92
N PHE A 147 1.64 1.73 -10.88
CA PHE A 147 2.75 2.14 -10.03
C PHE A 147 2.42 2.05 -8.53
N ASP A 148 1.63 1.04 -8.14
CA ASP A 148 1.14 0.90 -6.76
C ASP A 148 2.28 0.84 -5.74
N SER A 149 3.38 0.13 -6.05
CA SER A 149 4.51 0.00 -5.13
C SER A 149 5.18 1.34 -4.83
N ILE A 150 5.30 2.21 -5.84
CA ILE A 150 5.90 3.55 -5.73
C ILE A 150 4.97 4.47 -4.92
N ALA A 151 3.67 4.44 -5.20
CA ALA A 151 2.69 5.24 -4.46
C ALA A 151 2.59 4.80 -2.99
N ILE A 152 2.59 3.49 -2.71
CA ILE A 152 2.63 2.93 -1.35
C ILE A 152 3.94 3.32 -0.65
N PHE A 153 5.07 3.33 -1.35
CA PHE A 153 6.35 3.81 -0.79
C PHE A 153 6.24 5.23 -0.27
N PHE A 154 5.70 6.15 -1.07
CA PHE A 154 5.50 7.52 -0.63
C PHE A 154 4.55 7.63 0.57
N LEU A 155 3.48 6.83 0.57
CA LEU A 155 2.52 6.78 1.68
C LEU A 155 3.16 6.28 2.99
N LEU A 156 3.94 5.20 2.94
CA LEU A 156 4.66 4.65 4.10
C LEU A 156 5.80 5.57 4.55
N ALA A 157 6.51 6.19 3.61
CA ALA A 157 7.56 7.16 3.91
C ALA A 157 6.97 8.38 4.63
N ALA A 158 5.80 8.87 4.21
CA ALA A 158 5.08 9.95 4.87
C ALA A 158 4.65 9.58 6.31
N LEU A 159 4.23 8.33 6.52
CA LEU A 159 3.92 7.79 7.84
C LEU A 159 5.16 7.72 8.75
N TYR A 160 6.32 7.35 8.18
CA TYR A 160 7.59 7.23 8.91
C TYR A 160 8.23 8.60 9.23
N ALA A 161 8.08 9.58 8.33
CA ALA A 161 8.70 10.89 8.41
C ALA A 161 8.38 11.61 9.73
N ASN A 162 9.41 12.25 10.31
CA ASN A 162 9.26 13.07 11.52
C ASN A 162 9.03 14.55 11.20
N ASN A 163 9.33 14.99 9.97
CA ASN A 163 9.22 16.39 9.56
C ASN A 163 7.93 16.62 8.75
N VAL A 164 7.21 17.69 9.09
CA VAL A 164 5.93 18.09 8.48
C VAL A 164 6.06 18.41 6.99
N LEU A 165 7.11 19.14 6.60
CA LEU A 165 7.40 19.48 5.20
C LEU A 165 7.72 18.24 4.38
N ILE A 166 8.56 17.35 4.91
CA ILE A 166 8.89 16.08 4.23
C ILE A 166 7.62 15.24 4.02
N ARG A 167 6.77 15.13 5.05
CA ARG A 167 5.50 14.41 4.94
C ARG A 167 4.59 14.98 3.86
N TRP A 168 4.49 16.32 3.79
CA TRP A 168 3.74 17.02 2.76
C TRP A 168 4.24 16.67 1.35
N LEU A 169 5.56 16.78 1.11
CA LEU A 169 6.17 16.46 -0.19
C LEU A 169 5.97 15.00 -0.57
N LEU A 170 6.12 14.07 0.38
CA LEU A 170 5.92 12.64 0.13
C LEU A 170 4.47 12.33 -0.21
N LEU A 171 3.49 12.90 0.49
CA LEU A 171 2.08 12.69 0.17
C LEU A 171 1.68 13.28 -1.18
N LEU A 172 2.22 14.46 -1.54
CA LEU A 172 2.03 15.01 -2.88
C LEU A 172 2.65 14.09 -3.95
N ALA A 173 3.87 13.61 -3.75
CA ALA A 173 4.49 12.66 -4.68
C ALA A 173 3.65 11.38 -4.81
N GLY A 174 3.18 10.82 -3.70
CA GLY A 174 2.27 9.67 -3.70
C GLY A 174 0.99 9.95 -4.48
N ALA A 175 0.35 11.10 -4.26
CA ALA A 175 -0.90 11.49 -4.93
C ALA A 175 -0.76 11.72 -6.44
N TRP A 176 0.39 12.23 -6.89
CA TRP A 176 0.73 12.38 -8.31
C TRP A 176 1.23 11.09 -8.96
N CYS A 177 1.57 10.08 -8.16
CA CYS A 177 1.82 8.73 -8.63
C CYS A 177 0.49 7.98 -8.79
N ASP A 178 -0.36 8.04 -7.77
CA ASP A 178 -1.67 7.42 -7.73
C ASP A 178 -2.58 8.13 -6.71
N GLU A 179 -3.76 8.56 -7.16
CA GLU A 179 -4.73 9.28 -6.33
C GLU A 179 -5.19 8.48 -5.11
N ARG A 180 -5.13 7.14 -5.14
CA ARG A 180 -5.46 6.28 -4.00
C ARG A 180 -4.52 6.51 -2.81
N ALA A 181 -3.28 6.95 -3.05
CA ALA A 181 -2.37 7.34 -1.97
C ALA A 181 -2.89 8.56 -1.19
N LEU A 182 -3.51 9.52 -1.87
CA LEU A 182 -4.09 10.70 -1.21
C LEU A 182 -5.30 10.32 -0.37
N ILE A 183 -6.17 9.44 -0.88
CA ILE A 183 -7.33 8.91 -0.14
C ILE A 183 -6.84 8.16 1.10
N ALA A 184 -5.84 7.30 0.95
CA ALA A 184 -5.25 6.54 2.04
C ALA A 184 -4.43 7.35 3.03
N SER A 185 -4.06 8.59 2.71
CA SER A 185 -3.41 9.49 3.67
C SER A 185 -4.35 9.89 4.83
N SER A 186 -5.66 9.64 4.70
CA SER A 186 -6.60 9.69 5.84
C SER A 186 -6.20 8.72 6.95
N LEU A 187 -5.68 7.53 6.64
CA LEU A 187 -5.14 6.59 7.64
C LEU A 187 -3.84 7.10 8.25
N VAL A 188 -2.99 7.78 7.47
CA VAL A 188 -1.78 8.45 8.01
C VAL A 188 -2.19 9.52 9.03
N TRP A 189 -3.26 10.26 8.76
CA TRP A 189 -3.82 11.22 9.72
C TRP A 189 -4.32 10.52 10.99
N VAL A 190 -5.10 9.43 10.87
CA VAL A 190 -5.57 8.65 12.03
C VAL A 190 -4.40 8.11 12.85
N TYR A 191 -3.31 7.69 12.22
CA TYR A 191 -2.11 7.27 12.94
C TYR A 191 -1.56 8.37 13.85
N PHE A 192 -1.42 9.61 13.38
CA PHE A 192 -0.94 10.72 14.22
C PHE A 192 -1.96 11.10 15.30
N PHE A 193 -3.25 11.01 15.00
CA PHE A 193 -4.32 11.19 16.00
C PHE A 193 -4.20 10.19 17.15
N VAL A 194 -4.07 8.90 16.82
CA VAL A 194 -3.89 7.84 17.82
C VAL A 194 -2.56 7.99 18.54
N LYS A 195 -1.46 8.24 17.83
CA LYS A 195 -0.10 8.41 18.39
C LYS A 195 -0.05 9.49 19.44
N ASN A 196 -0.66 10.64 19.19
CA ASN A 196 -0.68 11.77 20.11
C ASN A 196 -1.79 11.66 21.18
N ASN A 197 -2.46 10.50 21.25
CA ASN A 197 -3.52 10.18 22.20
C ASN A 197 -4.62 11.25 22.27
N GLN A 198 -4.94 11.83 21.11
CA GLN A 198 -5.87 12.93 21.01
C GLN A 198 -7.31 12.46 21.28
N ARG A 199 -8.13 13.37 21.80
CA ARG A 199 -9.56 13.16 22.09
C ARG A 199 -10.37 14.39 21.66
N GLY A 200 -11.59 14.16 21.19
CA GLY A 200 -12.52 15.22 20.79
C GLY A 200 -12.07 16.04 19.58
N ILE A 201 -12.82 17.11 19.28
CA ILE A 201 -12.67 17.92 18.05
C ILE A 201 -11.36 18.71 18.01
N LYS A 202 -10.86 19.17 19.17
CA LYS A 202 -9.56 19.86 19.25
C LYS A 202 -8.40 18.97 18.78
N GLY A 203 -8.57 17.65 18.94
CA GLY A 203 -7.63 16.64 18.48
C GLY A 203 -7.46 16.59 16.95
N PHE A 204 -8.28 17.30 16.16
CA PHE A 204 -8.14 17.31 14.72
C PHE A 204 -6.96 18.21 14.28
N PHE A 205 -6.68 19.30 14.99
CA PHE A 205 -5.61 20.25 14.60
C PHE A 205 -4.25 19.86 15.17
N ILE A 206 -3.73 18.72 14.73
CA ILE A 206 -2.43 18.19 15.17
C ILE A 206 -1.32 18.79 14.31
N ILE A 207 -0.29 19.36 14.95
CA ILE A 207 0.90 19.91 14.25
C ILE A 207 1.56 18.84 13.39
N ASP A 208 1.69 17.62 13.92
CA ASP A 208 2.20 16.46 13.17
C ASP A 208 1.32 16.10 11.95
N ALA A 209 0.06 16.50 11.89
CA ALA A 209 -0.80 16.24 10.74
C ALA A 209 -0.81 17.39 9.71
N MET A 210 -0.15 18.53 9.97
CA MET A 210 -0.22 19.71 9.10
C MET A 210 0.25 19.44 7.67
N GLY A 211 1.23 18.57 7.50
CA GLY A 211 1.74 18.20 6.18
C GLY A 211 0.71 17.43 5.35
N ILE A 212 -0.21 16.72 6.02
CA ILE A 212 -1.31 15.98 5.38
C ILE A 212 -2.36 16.96 4.87
N TYR A 213 -2.75 17.95 5.70
CA TYR A 213 -3.68 18.99 5.29
C TYR A 213 -3.14 19.83 4.14
N ALA A 214 -1.87 20.24 4.22
CA ALA A 214 -1.21 20.93 3.13
C ALA A 214 -1.21 20.08 1.85
N ALA A 215 -1.02 18.76 1.94
CA ALA A 215 -1.00 17.90 0.76
C ALA A 215 -2.39 17.81 0.12
N TRP A 216 -3.45 17.69 0.92
CA TRP A 216 -4.83 17.71 0.43
C TRP A 216 -5.15 19.00 -0.30
N VAL A 217 -4.94 20.15 0.36
CA VAL A 217 -5.24 21.47 -0.22
C VAL A 217 -4.43 21.70 -1.50
N CYS A 218 -3.11 21.45 -1.45
CA CYS A 218 -2.24 21.63 -2.61
C CYS A 218 -2.63 20.71 -3.77
N TYR A 219 -2.92 19.44 -3.52
CA TYR A 219 -3.33 18.51 -4.59
C TYR A 219 -4.62 18.98 -5.27
N PHE A 220 -5.66 19.32 -4.50
CA PHE A 220 -6.92 19.79 -5.09
C PHE A 220 -6.76 21.12 -5.84
N ALA A 221 -6.00 22.07 -5.29
CA ALA A 221 -5.72 23.34 -5.94
C ALA A 221 -4.95 23.16 -7.26
N MET A 222 -3.90 22.33 -7.27
CA MET A 222 -3.13 22.03 -8.47
C MET A 222 -3.96 21.24 -9.49
N ARG A 223 -4.76 20.27 -9.05
CA ARG A 223 -5.64 19.50 -9.94
C ARG A 223 -6.68 20.40 -10.58
N TRP A 224 -7.30 21.31 -9.81
CA TRP A 224 -8.21 22.33 -10.34
C TRP A 224 -7.52 23.19 -11.39
N TRP A 225 -6.34 23.74 -11.07
CA TRP A 225 -5.56 24.56 -11.99
C TRP A 225 -5.22 23.82 -13.29
N LEU A 226 -4.76 22.57 -13.19
CA LEU A 226 -4.46 21.73 -14.34
C LEU A 226 -5.70 21.47 -15.21
N THR A 227 -6.86 21.21 -14.59
CA THR A 227 -8.13 21.05 -15.30
C THR A 227 -8.53 22.33 -16.04
N THR A 228 -8.44 23.50 -15.40
CA THR A 228 -8.90 24.76 -16.01
C THR A 228 -7.93 25.32 -17.05
N THR A 229 -6.63 25.11 -16.87
CA THR A 229 -5.59 25.69 -17.73
C THR A 229 -5.19 24.77 -18.89
N TYR A 230 -5.10 23.46 -18.63
CA TYR A 230 -4.66 22.48 -19.63
C TYR A 230 -5.79 21.56 -20.11
N GLY A 231 -7.00 21.72 -19.57
CA GLY A 231 -8.15 20.90 -19.96
C GLY A 231 -8.01 19.43 -19.53
N LEU A 232 -7.16 19.14 -18.54
CA LEU A 232 -6.97 17.77 -18.07
C LEU A 232 -8.26 17.24 -17.45
N LYS A 233 -8.70 16.05 -17.88
CA LYS A 233 -9.91 15.39 -17.36
C LYS A 233 -9.58 14.01 -16.80
N THR A 234 -10.31 13.64 -15.76
CA THR A 234 -10.28 12.27 -15.24
C THR A 234 -11.43 11.53 -15.89
N ASP A 235 -11.09 10.49 -16.63
CA ASP A 235 -12.10 9.56 -17.09
C ASP A 235 -12.72 8.83 -15.88
N THR A 236 -14.04 8.88 -15.79
CA THR A 236 -14.81 8.23 -14.72
C THR A 236 -15.26 6.82 -15.09
N ASP A 237 -15.12 6.42 -16.35
CA ASP A 237 -15.53 5.09 -16.79
C ASP A 237 -14.70 3.99 -16.12
N GLY A 238 -15.38 2.89 -15.78
CA GLY A 238 -14.79 1.83 -14.95
C GLY A 238 -14.45 2.27 -13.52
N THR A 239 -15.08 3.34 -13.01
CA THR A 239 -15.08 3.70 -11.58
C THR A 239 -16.50 4.07 -11.09
N GLY A 240 -16.71 4.05 -9.77
CA GLY A 240 -17.95 4.55 -9.13
C GLY A 240 -18.93 3.46 -8.68
N ILE A 241 -20.14 3.90 -8.28
CA ILE A 241 -21.16 3.05 -7.64
C ILE A 241 -21.64 1.93 -8.57
N GLY A 242 -21.75 2.20 -9.88
CA GLY A 242 -22.12 1.18 -10.85
C GLY A 242 -21.12 0.02 -10.88
N VAL A 243 -19.82 0.32 -10.80
CA VAL A 243 -18.75 -0.69 -10.72
C VAL A 243 -18.82 -1.45 -9.41
N LEU A 244 -18.99 -0.74 -8.29
CA LEU A 244 -19.15 -1.35 -6.96
C LEU A 244 -20.27 -2.40 -6.93
N LEU A 245 -21.46 -2.04 -7.43
CA LEU A 245 -22.61 -2.94 -7.48
C LEU A 245 -22.38 -4.12 -8.44
N ASN A 246 -21.69 -3.88 -9.56
CA ASN A 246 -21.40 -4.90 -10.56
C ASN A 246 -20.40 -5.96 -10.08
N GLN A 247 -19.63 -5.70 -9.03
CA GLN A 247 -18.60 -6.62 -8.52
C GLN A 247 -18.82 -7.04 -7.06
N ILE A 248 -20.07 -6.95 -6.57
CA ILE A 248 -20.44 -7.28 -5.19
C ILE A 248 -20.01 -8.70 -4.77
N ASN A 249 -20.01 -9.63 -5.71
CA ASN A 249 -19.57 -11.02 -5.52
C ASN A 249 -18.07 -11.15 -5.22
N ASN A 250 -17.25 -10.23 -5.74
CA ASN A 250 -15.80 -10.22 -5.52
C ASN A 250 -15.37 -9.35 -4.33
N ILE A 251 -16.28 -8.55 -3.74
CA ILE A 251 -15.96 -7.70 -2.58
C ILE A 251 -15.33 -8.49 -1.41
N PRO A 252 -15.87 -9.66 -0.97
CA PRO A 252 -15.31 -10.37 0.17
C PRO A 252 -13.87 -10.81 -0.07
N ILE A 253 -13.60 -11.42 -1.22
CA ILE A 253 -12.29 -11.94 -1.57
C ILE A 253 -11.29 -10.81 -1.90
N GLY A 254 -11.76 -9.71 -2.50
CA GLY A 254 -10.93 -8.55 -2.80
C GLY A 254 -10.55 -7.75 -1.57
N THR A 255 -11.48 -7.63 -0.62
CA THR A 255 -11.17 -7.05 0.70
C THR A 255 -10.20 -7.95 1.46
N TRP A 256 -10.46 -9.25 1.51
CA TRP A 256 -9.59 -10.21 2.18
C TRP A 256 -8.17 -10.19 1.61
N SER A 257 -8.00 -10.38 0.30
CA SER A 257 -6.69 -10.48 -0.36
C SER A 257 -5.79 -9.24 -0.24
N ALA A 258 -6.31 -8.08 0.16
CA ALA A 258 -5.51 -6.87 0.34
C ALA A 258 -4.59 -6.92 1.56
N LEU A 259 -5.03 -7.55 2.66
CA LEU A 259 -4.27 -7.69 3.92
C LEU A 259 -4.16 -9.14 4.41
N GLU A 260 -5.00 -10.04 3.91
CA GLU A 260 -5.09 -11.45 4.27
C GLU A 260 -5.12 -11.62 5.80
N GLY A 261 -4.21 -12.41 6.37
CA GLY A 261 -4.10 -12.63 7.81
C GLY A 261 -3.89 -11.35 8.64
N LEU A 262 -3.38 -10.26 8.06
CA LEU A 262 -3.21 -8.99 8.79
C LEU A 262 -4.54 -8.31 9.14
N TRP A 263 -5.67 -8.72 8.54
CA TRP A 263 -7.00 -8.30 9.01
C TRP A 263 -7.25 -8.68 10.47
N LEU A 264 -6.62 -9.74 10.99
CA LEU A 264 -6.70 -10.11 12.41
C LEU A 264 -6.23 -8.98 13.34
N LEU A 265 -5.19 -8.23 12.94
CA LEU A 265 -4.70 -7.08 13.71
C LEU A 265 -5.75 -5.97 13.76
N VAL A 266 -6.46 -5.75 12.64
CA VAL A 266 -7.53 -4.75 12.55
C VAL A 266 -8.69 -5.12 13.47
N PHE A 267 -9.18 -6.35 13.40
CA PHE A 267 -10.26 -6.82 14.28
C PHE A 267 -9.85 -6.79 15.77
N ALA A 268 -8.63 -7.21 16.11
CA ALA A 268 -8.13 -7.17 17.48
C ALA A 268 -8.03 -5.73 18.01
N ALA A 269 -7.53 -4.79 17.21
CA ALA A 269 -7.43 -3.38 17.59
C ALA A 269 -8.81 -2.73 17.76
N MET A 270 -9.77 -3.02 16.87
CA MET A 270 -11.14 -2.52 17.00
C MET A 270 -11.80 -3.03 18.30
N LEU A 271 -11.67 -4.34 18.59
CA LEU A 271 -12.18 -4.93 19.83
C LEU A 271 -11.55 -4.27 21.07
N LEU A 272 -10.25 -4.01 21.02
CA LEU A 272 -9.52 -3.32 22.09
C LEU A 272 -10.05 -1.91 22.31
N LEU A 273 -10.18 -1.10 21.26
CA LEU A 273 -10.70 0.27 21.37
C LEU A 273 -12.13 0.29 21.92
N TYR A 274 -12.97 -0.67 21.50
CA TYR A 274 -14.32 -0.82 22.03
C TYR A 274 -14.31 -1.14 23.53
N LYS A 275 -13.54 -2.15 23.96
CA LYS A 275 -13.40 -2.53 25.38
C LYS A 275 -12.84 -1.40 26.23
N GLN A 276 -11.91 -0.61 25.68
CA GLN A 276 -11.29 0.53 26.35
C GLN A 276 -12.10 1.84 26.23
N LYS A 277 -13.33 1.76 25.69
CA LYS A 277 -14.26 2.89 25.46
C LYS A 277 -13.64 4.06 24.68
N GLN A 278 -12.63 3.81 23.86
CA GLN A 278 -11.99 4.81 22.99
C GLN A 278 -12.79 4.96 21.68
N LEU A 279 -14.08 5.27 21.79
CA LEU A 279 -15.03 5.23 20.67
C LEU A 279 -14.67 6.19 19.53
N MET A 280 -14.06 7.34 19.83
CA MET A 280 -13.60 8.26 18.79
C MET A 280 -12.50 7.64 17.92
N GLN A 281 -11.48 7.03 18.53
CA GLN A 281 -10.39 6.38 17.78
C GLN A 281 -10.94 5.18 16.98
N LEU A 282 -11.92 4.45 17.54
CA LEU A 282 -12.59 3.35 16.85
C LEU A 282 -13.35 3.86 15.61
N ALA A 283 -14.17 4.91 15.79
CA ALA A 283 -14.94 5.51 14.71
C ALA A 283 -14.02 6.05 13.60
N LEU A 284 -12.92 6.72 13.96
CA LEU A 284 -11.95 7.24 12.99
C LEU A 284 -11.23 6.11 12.23
N LEU A 285 -10.83 5.03 12.91
CA LEU A 285 -10.22 3.87 12.26
C LEU A 285 -11.18 3.21 11.28
N ILE A 286 -12.44 3.00 11.68
CA ILE A 286 -13.48 2.42 10.81
C ILE A 286 -13.76 3.35 9.63
N ALA A 287 -13.94 4.65 9.87
CA ALA A 287 -14.27 5.62 8.83
C ALA A 287 -13.14 5.75 7.79
N ALA A 288 -11.88 5.90 8.24
CA ALA A 288 -10.75 6.03 7.33
C ALA A 288 -10.50 4.73 6.54
N SER A 289 -10.56 3.57 7.20
CA SER A 289 -10.44 2.27 6.50
C SER A 289 -11.59 2.05 5.54
N GLY A 290 -12.81 2.44 5.93
CA GLY A 290 -14.02 2.36 5.13
C GLY A 290 -13.95 3.23 3.88
N ILE A 291 -13.43 4.46 3.97
CA ILE A 291 -13.24 5.33 2.80
C ILE A 291 -12.25 4.70 1.81
N VAL A 292 -11.13 4.15 2.29
CA VAL A 292 -10.14 3.49 1.43
C VAL A 292 -10.73 2.23 0.79
N LEU A 293 -11.48 1.43 1.56
CA LEU A 293 -12.20 0.26 1.06
C LEU A 293 -13.23 0.64 0.00
N LEU A 294 -14.09 1.60 0.26
CA LEU A 294 -15.12 2.05 -0.68
C LEU A 294 -14.49 2.59 -1.96
N ALA A 295 -13.43 3.38 -1.87
CA ALA A 295 -12.70 3.85 -3.03
C ALA A 295 -12.10 2.68 -3.83
N GLY A 296 -11.49 1.71 -3.14
CA GLY A 296 -10.87 0.55 -3.79
C GLY A 296 -11.87 -0.46 -4.38
N LEU A 297 -13.05 -0.57 -3.79
CA LEU A 297 -14.15 -1.39 -4.29
C LEU A 297 -14.96 -0.67 -5.36
N SER A 298 -14.69 0.61 -5.62
CA SER A 298 -15.32 1.38 -6.70
C SER A 298 -14.48 1.40 -7.97
N VAL A 299 -13.49 0.51 -8.10
CA VAL A 299 -12.66 0.37 -9.31
C VAL A 299 -12.48 -1.11 -9.67
N LEU A 300 -12.15 -1.39 -10.93
CA LEU A 300 -12.04 -2.77 -11.43
C LEU A 300 -10.92 -3.57 -10.73
N ASP A 301 -9.79 -2.96 -10.39
CA ASP A 301 -8.67 -3.63 -9.72
C ASP A 301 -8.83 -3.59 -8.19
N ILE A 302 -9.73 -4.43 -7.66
CA ILE A 302 -10.15 -4.38 -6.25
C ILE A 302 -8.97 -4.54 -5.29
N THR A 303 -8.27 -5.68 -5.34
CA THR A 303 -7.20 -5.98 -4.38
C THR A 303 -6.10 -4.93 -4.41
N ARG A 304 -5.73 -4.49 -5.62
CA ARG A 304 -4.69 -3.48 -5.83
C ARG A 304 -5.03 -2.16 -5.14
N SER A 305 -6.31 -1.78 -5.23
CA SER A 305 -6.78 -0.51 -4.71
C SER A 305 -7.03 -0.55 -3.21
N VAL A 306 -7.54 -1.67 -2.70
CA VAL A 306 -7.73 -1.88 -1.26
C VAL A 306 -6.39 -2.03 -0.54
N ALA A 307 -5.32 -2.49 -1.21
CA ALA A 307 -3.99 -2.63 -0.64
C ALA A 307 -3.42 -1.35 0.02
N TYR A 308 -3.92 -0.17 -0.39
CA TYR A 308 -3.61 1.12 0.23
C TYR A 308 -4.13 1.25 1.68
N VAL A 309 -4.91 0.29 2.18
CA VAL A 309 -5.32 0.20 3.59
C VAL A 309 -4.17 -0.24 4.52
N LEU A 310 -3.01 -0.63 3.99
CA LEU A 310 -1.83 -1.06 4.76
C LEU A 310 -1.47 -0.14 5.95
N PRO A 311 -1.56 1.21 5.88
CA PRO A 311 -1.30 2.07 7.03
C PRO A 311 -2.14 1.74 8.27
N ALA A 312 -3.35 1.19 8.09
CA ALA A 312 -4.20 0.73 9.18
C ALA A 312 -3.50 -0.31 10.06
N ILE A 313 -2.63 -1.15 9.51
CA ILE A 313 -1.87 -2.14 10.26
C ILE A 313 -0.99 -1.46 11.32
N PHE A 314 -0.31 -0.36 11.00
CA PHE A 314 0.54 0.34 11.96
C PHE A 314 -0.27 1.08 13.03
N ILE A 315 -1.47 1.57 12.68
CA ILE A 315 -2.42 2.10 13.67
C ILE A 315 -2.83 0.98 14.64
N CYS A 316 -3.12 -0.20 14.13
CA CYS A 316 -3.52 -1.36 14.94
C CYS A 316 -2.38 -1.82 15.84
N LEU A 317 -1.15 -1.91 15.34
CA LEU A 317 0.03 -2.22 16.15
C LEU A 317 0.26 -1.19 17.26
N LEU A 318 0.02 0.09 16.99
CA LEU A 318 0.15 1.18 17.96
C LEU A 318 -0.93 1.12 19.05
N ILE A 319 -2.15 0.71 18.70
CA ILE A 319 -3.21 0.45 19.68
C ILE A 319 -2.83 -0.77 20.51
N MET A 320 -2.46 -1.87 19.87
CA MET A 320 -2.12 -3.13 20.53
C MET A 320 -0.92 -2.97 21.47
N SER A 321 0.10 -2.18 21.11
CA SER A 321 1.27 -1.95 21.97
C SER A 321 0.95 -1.21 23.28
N ARG A 322 -0.20 -0.51 23.34
CA ARG A 322 -0.68 0.16 24.55
C ARG A 322 -1.45 -0.76 25.49
N TYR A 323 -2.15 -1.76 24.95
CA TYR A 323 -3.15 -2.53 25.70
C TYR A 323 -2.83 -4.03 25.83
N TYR A 324 -1.98 -4.59 24.97
CA TYR A 324 -1.59 -5.98 25.01
C TYR A 324 -0.15 -6.17 25.48
N SER A 325 0.09 -7.31 26.13
CA SER A 325 1.44 -7.80 26.41
C SER A 325 2.13 -8.22 25.11
N LYS A 326 3.46 -8.19 25.12
CA LYS A 326 4.28 -8.63 23.96
C LYS A 326 3.90 -10.04 23.49
N ALA A 327 3.70 -10.98 24.42
CA ALA A 327 3.31 -12.35 24.12
C ALA A 327 1.94 -12.47 23.40
N ASN A 328 0.98 -11.59 23.72
CA ASN A 328 -0.31 -11.59 23.04
C ASN A 328 -0.19 -11.03 21.61
N ILE A 329 0.64 -10.00 21.42
CA ILE A 329 0.97 -9.48 20.08
C ILE A 329 1.66 -10.57 19.26
N ASP A 330 2.62 -11.29 19.85
CA ASP A 330 3.32 -12.39 19.19
C ASP A 330 2.35 -13.47 18.70
N ARG A 331 1.40 -13.91 19.55
CA ARG A 331 0.40 -14.91 19.18
C ARG A 331 -0.45 -14.45 17.99
N ILE A 332 -0.92 -13.21 18.01
CA ILE A 332 -1.75 -12.67 16.92
C ILE A 332 -0.94 -12.56 15.63
N LEU A 333 0.31 -12.07 15.69
CA LEU A 333 1.20 -12.02 14.53
C LEU A 333 1.51 -13.41 13.98
N TRP A 334 1.67 -14.41 14.84
CA TRP A 334 1.83 -15.80 14.42
C TRP A 334 0.62 -16.33 13.65
N PHE A 335 -0.59 -16.12 14.16
CA PHE A 335 -1.80 -16.53 13.44
C PHE A 335 -1.98 -15.74 12.13
N ALA A 336 -1.70 -14.44 12.13
CA ALA A 336 -1.74 -13.63 10.92
C ALA A 336 -0.76 -14.16 9.87
N LEU A 337 0.47 -14.50 10.27
CA LEU A 337 1.49 -15.07 9.39
C LEU A 337 1.05 -16.40 8.80
N LEU A 338 0.46 -17.30 9.60
CA LEU A 338 -0.04 -18.58 9.11
C LEU A 338 -1.15 -18.39 8.07
N LEU A 339 -2.06 -17.44 8.29
CA LEU A 339 -3.13 -17.14 7.34
C LEU A 339 -2.60 -16.53 6.05
N CYS A 340 -1.64 -15.59 6.12
CA CYS A 340 -0.99 -15.02 4.95
C CYS A 340 -0.21 -16.09 4.15
N PHE A 341 0.51 -16.97 4.85
CA PHE A 341 1.24 -18.07 4.21
C PHE A 341 0.32 -19.10 3.54
N ALA A 342 -0.80 -19.43 4.19
CA ALA A 342 -1.75 -20.42 3.68
C ALA A 342 -2.58 -19.89 2.50
N TYR A 343 -2.75 -18.57 2.40
CA TYR A 343 -3.49 -17.97 1.30
C TYR A 343 -2.62 -17.93 0.03
N PRO A 344 -3.09 -18.50 -1.10
CA PRO A 344 -2.36 -18.41 -2.35
C PRO A 344 -2.18 -16.96 -2.78
N ALA A 345 -1.19 -16.68 -3.64
CA ALA A 345 -0.92 -15.34 -4.17
C ALA A 345 -1.99 -14.87 -5.19
N TYR A 346 -3.24 -14.85 -4.76
CA TYR A 346 -4.37 -14.39 -5.53
C TYR A 346 -4.57 -12.89 -5.35
N TYR A 347 -4.89 -12.21 -6.45
CA TYR A 347 -5.45 -10.88 -6.39
C TYR A 347 -6.69 -10.83 -7.30
N THR A 348 -7.64 -10.01 -6.92
CA THR A 348 -8.96 -9.96 -7.52
C THR A 348 -9.17 -8.67 -8.29
N GLY A 349 -9.85 -8.80 -9.41
CA GLY A 349 -10.28 -7.71 -10.26
C GLY A 349 -11.79 -7.62 -10.34
N GLY A 350 -12.27 -7.12 -11.48
CA GLY A 350 -13.68 -6.87 -11.75
C GLY A 350 -14.56 -8.10 -11.60
N LYS A 351 -15.85 -7.97 -11.92
CA LYS A 351 -16.96 -8.90 -11.62
C LYS A 351 -16.64 -10.40 -11.52
N SER A 352 -15.77 -10.97 -12.37
CA SER A 352 -15.47 -12.42 -12.34
C SER A 352 -13.99 -12.75 -12.48
N SER A 353 -13.08 -11.83 -12.11
CA SER A 353 -11.64 -12.02 -12.33
C SER A 353 -10.89 -12.26 -11.03
N ILE A 354 -10.24 -13.42 -10.94
CA ILE A 354 -9.24 -13.75 -9.92
C ILE A 354 -7.99 -14.17 -10.67
N TRP A 355 -6.88 -13.50 -10.38
CA TRP A 355 -5.59 -13.81 -10.97
C TRP A 355 -4.69 -14.46 -9.93
N TRP A 356 -3.85 -15.37 -10.40
CA TRP A 356 -2.86 -16.03 -9.57
C TRP A 356 -1.47 -15.65 -10.03
N THR A 357 -0.69 -15.07 -9.13
CA THR A 357 0.74 -14.91 -9.35
C THR A 357 1.45 -16.20 -8.96
N TYR A 358 2.02 -16.89 -9.94
CA TYR A 358 2.67 -18.17 -9.70
C TYR A 358 3.97 -18.01 -8.89
N PRO A 359 4.25 -18.93 -7.95
CA PRO A 359 5.52 -18.96 -7.26
C PRO A 359 6.65 -19.41 -8.20
N LEU A 360 7.89 -19.07 -7.87
CA LEU A 360 9.07 -19.35 -8.69
C LEU A 360 9.18 -20.83 -9.12
N PRO A 361 9.00 -21.84 -8.24
CA PRO A 361 9.09 -23.24 -8.66
C PRO A 361 8.08 -23.61 -9.75
N LEU A 362 6.90 -23.00 -9.73
CA LEU A 362 5.87 -23.27 -10.74
C LEU A 362 6.14 -22.49 -12.04
N GLN A 363 6.71 -21.28 -11.95
CA GLN A 363 7.16 -20.54 -13.14
C GLN A 363 8.32 -21.24 -13.85
N LEU A 364 9.21 -21.93 -13.13
CA LEU A 364 10.30 -22.70 -13.73
C LEU A 364 9.83 -23.95 -14.50
N LEU A 365 8.61 -24.42 -14.22
CA LEU A 365 8.01 -25.58 -14.88
C LEU A 365 7.12 -25.23 -16.08
N ARG A 366 6.76 -23.95 -16.23
CA ARG A 366 5.96 -23.43 -17.35
C ARG A 366 6.88 -22.94 -18.45
#